data_AF-A0A519SHR4-F1
#
_entry.id   AF-A0A519SHR4-F1
#
_cell.length_a   1.000
_cell.length_b   1.000
_cell.length_c   1.000
_cell.angle_alpha   90.00
_cell.angle_beta   90.00
_cell.angle_gamma   90.00
#
_symmetry.space_group_name_H-M   'P 1'
#
loop_
_entity.id
_entity.type
_entity.pdbx_description
1 polymer ?
#
loop_
_entity_poly.entity_id
_entity_poly.type
_entity_poly.pdbx_seq_one_letter_code
_entity_poly.pdbx_strand_id
1 'polypeptide(L)' 'MKKTHIFVLLIIAAAVGVIISTMSGASSYVTFAEARQQAAAGNPNKVHVVGTLPRDGAKRPLGLEYDARRDPNYFAFT' A
#
# COMPACT_ATOMS: atom_id res chain seq x y z
N MET A 1 -15.18 35.06 -23.68
CA MET A 1 -15.00 34.49 -22.33
C MET A 1 -14.53 35.60 -21.40
N LYS A 2 -15.33 36.00 -20.39
CA LYS A 2 -14.86 36.99 -19.41
C LYS A 2 -13.65 36.41 -18.67
N LYS A 3 -12.59 37.20 -18.49
CA LYS A 3 -11.35 36.79 -17.80
C LYS A 3 -11.62 36.16 -16.42
N THR A 4 -12.73 36.53 -15.81
CA THR A 4 -13.29 35.95 -14.58
C THR A 4 -13.47 34.43 -14.64
N HIS A 5 -13.96 33.87 -15.75
CA HIS A 5 -14.15 32.41 -15.85
C HIS A 5 -12.82 31.67 -15.88
N ILE A 6 -11.83 32.21 -16.61
CA ILE A 6 -10.47 31.65 -16.66
C ILE A 6 -9.82 31.70 -15.26
N PHE A 7 -10.03 32.80 -14.52
CA PHE A 7 -9.53 32.93 -13.16
C PHE A 7 -10.15 31.91 -12.18
N VAL A 8 -11.46 31.70 -12.26
CA VAL A 8 -12.16 30.66 -11.47
C VAL A 8 -11.67 29.26 -11.84
N LEU A 9 -11.43 29.00 -13.13
CA LEU A 9 -10.94 27.70 -13.62
C LEU A 9 -9.53 27.39 -13.10
N LEU A 10 -8.66 28.40 -13.01
CA LEU A 10 -7.33 28.27 -12.42
C LEU A 10 -7.39 27.91 -10.93
N ILE A 11 -8.30 28.51 -10.18
CA ILE A 11 -8.49 28.20 -8.74
C ILE A 11 -8.93 26.74 -8.57
N ILE A 12 -9.87 26.27 -9.39
CA ILE A 12 -10.34 24.87 -9.34
C ILE A 12 -9.19 23.92 -9.67
N ALA A 13 -8.41 24.22 -10.71
CA ALA A 13 -7.24 23.41 -11.08
C ALA A 13 -6.21 23.33 -9.94
N ALA A 14 -5.94 24.45 -9.27
CA ALA A 14 -5.05 24.49 -8.12
C ALA A 14 -5.59 23.65 -6.95
N ALA A 15 -6.89 23.75 -6.64
CA ALA A 15 -7.52 22.97 -5.58
C ALA A 15 -7.42 21.45 -5.85
N VAL A 16 -7.68 21.01 -7.09
CA VAL A 16 -7.52 19.61 -7.50
C VAL A 16 -6.06 19.15 -7.33
N GLY A 17 -5.09 19.97 -7.73
CA GLY A 17 -3.67 19.68 -7.55
C GLY A 17 -3.30 19.46 -6.08
N VAL A 18 -3.81 20.31 -5.19
CA VAL A 18 -3.59 20.17 -3.74
C VAL A 18 -4.22 18.87 -3.20
N ILE A 19 -5.46 18.54 -3.59
CA ILE A 19 -6.14 17.31 -3.15
C ILE A 19 -5.36 16.06 -3.58
N ILE A 20 -4.90 16.01 -4.83
CA ILE A 20 -4.12 14.88 -5.33
C ILE A 20 -2.79 14.76 -4.59
N SER A 21 -2.14 15.89 -4.27
CA SER A 21 -0.86 15.89 -3.55
C SER A 21 -0.96 15.30 -2.14
N THR A 22 -2.08 15.51 -1.43
CA THR A 22 -2.27 15.05 -0.04
C THR A 22 -2.72 13.59 0.06
N MET A 23 -3.29 13.02 -1.00
CA MET A 23 -3.72 11.61 -1.02
C MET A 23 -2.55 10.61 -1.08
N SER A 24 -1.33 11.07 -1.36
CA SER A 24 -0.14 10.22 -1.47
C SER A 24 0.33 9.58 -0.16
N GLY A 25 -0.16 10.05 1.00
CA GLY A 25 0.30 9.64 2.33
C GLY A 25 -0.65 8.73 3.13
N ALA A 26 -1.78 8.30 2.56
CA ALA A 26 -2.68 7.42 3.28
C ALA A 26 -2.09 6.01 3.35
N SER A 27 -1.79 5.54 4.57
CA SER A 27 -1.42 4.15 4.88
C SER A 27 -2.54 3.20 4.42
N SER A 28 -2.47 2.76 3.17
CA SER A 28 -3.48 1.89 2.58
C SER A 28 -3.27 0.45 3.03
N TYR A 29 -4.37 -0.19 3.40
CA TYR A 29 -4.44 -1.63 3.55
C TYR A 29 -4.61 -2.26 2.18
N VAL A 30 -3.63 -3.03 1.74
CA VAL A 30 -3.61 -3.67 0.42
C VAL A 30 -3.40 -5.17 0.55
N THR A 31 -3.73 -5.90 -0.49
CA THR A 31 -3.43 -7.34 -0.57
C THR A 31 -1.96 -7.59 -0.91
N PHE A 32 -1.46 -8.81 -0.66
CA PHE A 32 -0.12 -9.21 -1.07
C PHE A 32 0.13 -9.07 -2.59
N ALA A 33 -0.91 -9.28 -3.41
CA ALA A 33 -0.82 -9.15 -4.85
C ALA A 33 -0.62 -7.68 -5.27
N GLU A 34 -1.44 -6.77 -4.74
CA GLU A 34 -1.34 -5.33 -5.00
C GLU A 34 -0.02 -4.76 -4.48
N ALA A 35 0.42 -5.17 -3.29
CA ALA A 35 1.72 -4.74 -2.74
C ALA A 35 2.88 -5.15 -3.64
N ARG A 36 2.88 -6.38 -4.17
CA ARG A 36 3.90 -6.84 -5.14
C ARG A 36 3.84 -6.05 -6.44
N GLN A 37 2.64 -5.75 -6.94
CA GLN A 37 2.48 -4.93 -8.15
C GLN A 37 3.00 -3.50 -7.95
N GLN A 38 2.69 -2.88 -6.81
CA GLN A 38 3.17 -1.53 -6.47
C GLN A 38 4.69 -1.51 -6.29
N ALA A 39 5.25 -2.52 -5.63
CA ALA A 39 6.70 -2.66 -5.49
C ALA A 39 7.38 -2.85 -6.86
N ALA A 40 6.81 -3.68 -7.74
CA ALA A 40 7.30 -3.87 -9.11
C ALA A 40 7.18 -2.59 -9.98
N ALA A 41 6.16 -1.75 -9.72
CA ALA A 41 5.99 -0.45 -10.34
C ALA A 41 6.91 0.64 -9.76
N GLY A 42 7.79 0.30 -8.80
CA GLY A 42 8.75 1.23 -8.19
C GLY A 42 8.12 2.22 -7.21
N ASN A 43 6.93 1.93 -6.67
CA ASN A 43 6.27 2.80 -5.71
C ASN A 43 7.01 2.74 -4.35
N PRO A 44 7.58 3.85 -3.84
CA PRO A 44 8.30 3.88 -2.57
C PRO A 44 7.37 3.91 -1.33
N ASN A 45 6.05 3.97 -1.53
CA ASN A 45 5.10 4.12 -0.43
C ASN A 45 5.06 2.87 0.45
N LYS A 46 5.11 3.10 1.77
CA LYS A 46 4.86 2.04 2.75
C LYS A 46 3.37 1.71 2.75
N VAL A 47 3.06 0.42 2.65
CA VAL A 47 1.69 -0.09 2.67
C VAL A 47 1.52 -1.10 3.79
N HIS A 48 0.31 -1.22 4.32
CA HIS A 48 -0.03 -2.28 5.27
C HIS A 48 -0.62 -3.44 4.49
N VAL A 49 0.04 -4.59 4.51
CA VAL A 49 -0.42 -5.77 3.77
C VAL A 49 -1.25 -6.65 4.67
N VAL A 50 -2.44 -7.05 4.20
CA VAL A 50 -3.34 -7.97 4.90
C VAL A 50 -3.70 -9.11 3.97
N GLY A 51 -3.73 -10.33 4.51
CA GLY A 51 -4.16 -11.50 3.78
C GLY A 51 -4.17 -12.74 4.66
N THR A 52 -4.47 -13.86 4.03
CA THR A 52 -4.61 -15.16 4.70
C THR A 52 -3.48 -16.08 4.28
N LEU A 53 -2.82 -16.69 5.26
CA LEU A 53 -1.83 -17.73 5.02
C LEU A 53 -2.50 -19.02 4.53
N PRO A 54 -1.91 -19.72 3.54
CA PRO A 54 -2.39 -21.03 3.13
C PRO A 54 -2.30 -22.00 4.31
N ARG A 55 -3.29 -22.88 4.44
CA ARG A 55 -3.40 -23.84 5.54
C ARG A 55 -3.49 -25.27 5.03
N ASP A 56 -2.97 -26.21 5.81
CA ASP A 56 -3.14 -27.64 5.57
C ASP A 56 -4.55 -28.13 5.92
N GLY A 57 -4.84 -29.41 5.67
CA GLY A 57 -6.11 -30.04 6.02
C GLY A 57 -6.42 -30.05 7.52
N ALA A 58 -5.41 -29.87 8.37
CA ALA A 58 -5.53 -29.72 9.83
C ALA A 58 -5.65 -28.25 10.27
N LYS A 59 -5.87 -27.31 9.33
CA LYS A 59 -5.98 -25.85 9.55
C LYS A 59 -4.70 -25.20 10.10
N ARG A 60 -3.54 -25.83 9.97
CA ARG A 60 -2.24 -25.23 10.36
C ARG A 60 -1.70 -24.38 9.21
N PRO A 61 -1.21 -23.16 9.48
CA PRO A 61 -0.56 -22.33 8.47
C PRO A 61 0.68 -23.04 7.90
N LEU A 62 0.79 -23.04 6.58
CA LEU A 62 1.91 -23.60 5.83
C LEU A 62 3.02 -22.56 5.67
N GLY A 63 4.26 -23.02 5.53
CA GLY A 63 5.39 -22.17 5.13
C GLY A 63 5.90 -21.20 6.20
N LEU A 64 5.59 -21.41 7.48
CA LEU A 64 6.13 -20.58 8.56
C LEU A 64 7.61 -20.92 8.85
N GLU A 65 8.45 -19.90 8.97
CA GLU A 65 9.86 -20.01 9.36
C GLU A 65 10.09 -19.23 10.66
N TYR A 66 10.37 -19.97 11.74
CA TYR A 66 10.70 -19.42 13.05
C TYR A 66 11.61 -20.38 13.84
N ASP A 67 12.77 -19.88 14.28
CA ASP A 67 13.66 -20.61 15.18
C ASP A 67 14.27 -19.66 16.22
N ALA A 68 13.70 -19.68 17.42
CA ALA A 68 14.13 -18.83 18.53
C ALA A 68 15.56 -19.08 19.00
N ARG A 69 16.14 -20.26 18.73
CA ARG A 69 17.53 -20.56 19.08
C ARG A 69 18.51 -19.94 18.08
N ARG A 70 18.09 -19.81 16.83
CA ARG A 70 18.88 -19.19 15.76
C ARG A 70 18.76 -17.67 15.79
N ASP A 71 17.53 -17.16 15.78
CA ASP A 71 17.23 -15.74 15.92
C ASP A 71 15.80 -15.55 16.45
N PRO A 72 15.64 -15.10 17.71
CA PRO A 72 14.32 -14.90 18.30
C PRO A 72 13.52 -13.75 17.65
N ASN A 73 14.15 -12.88 16.86
CA ASN A 73 13.50 -11.74 16.20
C ASN A 73 13.16 -12.00 14.73
N TYR A 74 13.59 -13.14 14.16
CA TYR A 74 13.31 -13.47 12.77
C TYR A 74 12.06 -14.33 12.66
N PHE A 75 11.07 -13.83 11.91
CA PHE A 75 9.88 -14.56 11.53
C PHE A 75 9.58 -14.29 10.06
N ALA A 76 9.41 -15.36 9.29
CA ALA A 76 9.07 -15.28 7.88
C ALA A 76 8.01 -16.31 7.51
N PHE A 77 7.36 -16.08 6.37
CA PHE A 77 6.41 -17.01 5.78
C PHE A 77 6.47 -16.91 4.25
N THR A 78 6.24 -18.03 3.55
CA THR A 78 6.35 -18.14 2.09
C THR A 78 5.01 -18.39 1.40
#